data_AF-A0A9X6JPH6-F1
#
_entry.id   AF-A0A9X6JPH6-F1
#
_cell.length_a   1.000
_cell.length_b   1.000
_cell.length_c   1.000
_cell.angle_alpha   90.00
_cell.angle_beta   90.00
_cell.angle_gamma   90.00
#
_symmetry.space_group_name_H-M   'P 1'
#
loop_
_entity.id
_entity.type
_entity.pdbx_description
1 polymer ?
#
loop_
_entity_poly.entity_id
_entity_poly.type
_entity_poly.pdbx_seq_one_letter_code
_entity_poly.pdbx_strand_id
1 'polypeptide(L)' 'MSKKESTYLKCFPLLLIITMKEHKKQKSYYIREYTLRDKSTKSIRVEPWRSFKEEMKVLGITDNDIFQIQLIKRV' A
#
# COMPACT_ATOMS: atom_id res chain seq x y z
N MET A 1 37.43 -33.90 26.56
CA MET A 1 38.09 -32.58 26.45
C MET A 1 38.31 -32.34 24.95
N SER A 2 37.76 -31.35 24.26
CA SER A 2 37.00 -30.17 24.65
C SER A 2 36.10 -29.75 23.46
N LYS A 3 34.87 -29.39 23.82
CA LYS A 3 33.88 -28.58 23.10
C LYS A 3 34.49 -27.68 22.01
N LYS A 4 34.14 -27.93 20.74
CA LYS A 4 34.27 -26.94 19.66
C LYS A 4 33.00 -26.80 18.80
N GLU A 5 31.90 -27.36 19.26
CA GLU A 5 30.57 -26.90 18.89
C GLU A 5 30.12 -25.93 19.99
N SER A 6 29.40 -24.86 19.65
CA SER A 6 28.81 -23.89 20.59
C SER A 6 29.61 -22.62 20.95
N THR A 7 30.19 -21.90 19.98
CA THR A 7 30.47 -20.46 20.18
C THR A 7 30.21 -19.52 19.01
N TYR A 8 30.07 -19.98 17.76
CA TYR A 8 29.83 -19.07 16.62
C TYR A 8 28.36 -18.71 16.34
N LEU A 9 27.41 -19.23 17.13
CA LEU A 9 25.99 -18.85 17.05
C LEU A 9 25.51 -17.99 18.23
N LYS A 10 26.43 -17.55 19.10
CA LYS A 10 26.09 -16.73 20.29
C LYS A 10 26.46 -15.24 20.19
N CYS A 11 27.01 -14.80 19.06
CA CYS A 11 27.35 -13.40 18.83
C CYS A 11 26.75 -12.95 17.50
N PHE A 12 25.49 -12.51 17.48
CA PHE A 12 25.05 -11.29 16.76
C PHE A 12 23.52 -11.05 16.87
N PRO A 13 22.92 -10.96 18.07
CA PRO A 13 21.56 -10.43 18.18
C PRO A 13 21.49 -8.93 17.81
N LEU A 14 22.61 -8.20 17.90
CA LEU A 14 22.65 -6.76 17.60
C LEU A 14 22.59 -6.43 16.10
N LEU A 15 23.12 -7.27 15.20
CA LEU A 15 23.12 -6.97 13.75
C LEU A 15 21.70 -7.02 13.19
N LEU A 16 20.87 -7.93 13.71
CA LEU A 16 19.49 -8.09 13.32
C LEU A 16 18.63 -6.88 13.71
N ILE A 17 18.92 -6.25 14.86
CA ILE A 17 18.20 -5.05 15.32
C ILE A 17 18.49 -3.85 14.40
N ILE A 18 19.72 -3.71 13.91
CA ILE A 18 20.11 -2.60 13.02
C ILE A 18 19.39 -2.72 11.65
N THR A 19 19.08 -3.94 11.19
CA THR A 19 18.31 -4.15 9.95
C THR A 19 16.82 -3.83 10.06
N MET A 20 16.26 -3.75 11.28
CA MET A 20 14.86 -3.37 11.52
C MET A 20 14.68 -1.86 11.77
N LYS A 21 15.67 -1.02 11.44
CA LYS A 21 15.45 0.42 11.36
C LYS A 21 14.66 0.69 10.08
N GLU A 22 13.36 0.38 10.15
CA GLU A 22 12.37 0.73 9.14
C GLU A 22 12.47 2.22 8.89
N HIS A 23 13.19 2.57 7.84
CA HIS A 23 12.99 3.85 7.20
C HIS A 23 11.50 3.91 6.90
N LYS A 24 10.76 4.75 7.64
CA LYS A 24 9.41 5.18 7.29
C LYS A 24 9.53 5.93 5.96
N LYS A 25 9.81 5.19 4.88
CA LYS A 25 9.71 5.65 3.51
C LYS A 25 8.26 6.08 3.42
N GLN A 26 8.02 7.37 3.22
CA GLN A 26 6.70 7.86 2.86
C GLN A 26 6.28 7.04 1.64
N LYS A 27 5.41 6.06 1.86
CA LYS A 27 4.95 5.17 0.80
C LYS A 27 3.96 6.02 0.03
N SER A 28 4.44 6.62 -1.07
CA SER A 28 3.55 7.32 -1.98
C SER A 28 2.48 6.32 -2.45
N TYR A 29 1.22 6.69 -2.34
CA TYR A 29 0.10 5.86 -2.75
C TYR A 29 -0.71 6.59 -3.81
N TYR A 30 -1.47 5.83 -4.59
CA TYR A 30 -2.33 6.39 -5.62
C TYR A 30 -3.77 6.45 -5.10
N ILE A 31 -4.43 7.57 -5.36
CA ILE A 31 -5.87 7.73 -5.20
C ILE A 31 -6.46 7.81 -6.60
N ARG A 32 -7.55 7.08 -6.81
CA ARG A 32 -8.39 7.26 -7.99
C ARG A 32 -9.58 8.10 -7.60
N GLU A 33 -9.79 9.17 -8.35
CA GLU A 33 -10.88 10.11 -8.15
C GLU A 33 -11.86 9.98 -9.32
N TYR A 34 -13.13 9.83 -8.98
CA TYR A 34 -14.25 9.67 -9.89
C TYR A 34 -15.12 10.92 -9.79
N THR A 35 -15.16 11.71 -10.86
CA THR A 35 -16.12 12.79 -11.01
C THR A 35 -17.37 12.21 -11.66
N LEU A 36 -18.50 12.31 -10.98
CA LEU A 36 -19.78 11.81 -11.45
C LEU A 36 -20.53 12.88 -12.25
N ARG A 37 -21.52 12.46 -13.04
CA ARG A 37 -22.37 13.35 -13.83
C ARG A 37 -23.22 14.31 -13.00
N ASP A 38 -23.53 13.92 -11.76
CA ASP A 38 -24.21 14.77 -10.77
C ASP A 38 -23.28 15.84 -10.16
N LYS A 39 -22.02 15.92 -10.64
CA LYS A 39 -20.94 16.80 -10.17
C LYS A 39 -20.38 16.43 -8.80
N SER A 40 -20.81 15.31 -8.21
CA SER A 40 -20.19 14.79 -7.00
C SER A 40 -18.86 14.11 -7.31
N THR A 41 -18.01 14.03 -6.29
CA THR A 41 -16.69 13.43 -6.41
C THR A 41 -16.56 12.29 -5.41
N LYS A 42 -16.16 11.11 -5.88
CA LYS A 42 -15.81 9.97 -5.03
C LYS A 42 -14.36 9.61 -5.22
N SER A 43 -13.67 9.25 -4.14
CA SER A 43 -12.26 8.87 -4.22
C SER A 43 -12.01 7.56 -3.48
N ILE A 44 -11.06 6.79 -4.01
CA ILE A 44 -10.66 5.52 -3.42
C ILE A 44 -9.16 5.34 -3.56
N ARG A 45 -8.53 4.77 -2.53
CA ARG A 45 -7.14 4.37 -2.62
C ARG A 45 -7.02 3.18 -3.58
N VAL A 46 -6.07 3.27 -4.50
CA VAL A 46 -5.78 2.19 -5.45
C VAL A 46 -4.96 1.13 -4.72
N GLU A 47 -5.50 -0.08 -4.68
CA GLU A 47 -4.82 -1.23 -4.13
C GLU A 47 -4.49 -2.22 -5.26
N PRO A 48 -3.30 -2.86 -5.26
CA PRO A 48 -2.86 -3.73 -6.36
C PRO A 48 -3.77 -4.93 -6.62
N TRP A 49 -4.47 -5.42 -5.59
CA TRP A 49 -5.35 -6.58 -5.67
C TRP A 49 -6.81 -6.23 -5.98
N ARG A 50 -7.17 -4.95 -6.04
CA ARG A 50 -8.54 -4.50 -6.26
C ARG A 50 -8.73 -4.12 -7.72
N SER A 51 -9.76 -4.65 -8.35
CA SER A 51 -10.14 -4.29 -9.72
C SER A 51 -11.01 -3.03 -9.75
N PHE A 52 -11.02 -2.32 -10.89
CA PHE A 52 -11.92 -1.18 -11.11
C PHE A 52 -13.39 -1.49 -10.83
N LYS A 53 -13.87 -2.66 -11.26
CA LYS A 53 -15.25 -3.07 -11.05
C LYS A 53 -15.59 -3.21 -9.56
N GLU A 54 -14.64 -3.66 -8.74
CA GLU A 54 -14.80 -3.73 -7.29
C GLU A 54 -14.70 -2.36 -6.65
N GLU A 55 -13.82 -1.47 -7.13
CA GLU A 55 -13.80 -0.07 -6.69
C GLU A 55 -15.18 0.58 -6.90
N MET A 56 -15.77 0.39 -8.08
CA MET A 56 -17.11 0.90 -8.38
C MET A 56 -18.20 0.30 -7.48
N LYS A 57 -18.16 -1.00 -7.21
CA LYS A 57 -19.06 -1.66 -6.25
C LYS A 57 -18.93 -1.08 -4.84
N VAL A 58 -17.70 -0.85 -4.38
CA VAL A 58 -17.42 -0.26 -3.05
C VAL A 58 -17.93 1.18 -2.98
N LEU A 59 -17.81 1.93 -4.07
CA LEU A 59 -18.28 3.31 -4.17
C LEU A 59 -19.79 3.42 -4.47
N GLY A 60 -20.45 2.31 -4.81
CA GLY A 60 -21.86 2.27 -5.20
C GLY A 60 -22.15 3.11 -6.45
N ILE A 61 -21.26 3.06 -7.45
CA ILE A 61 -21.39 3.79 -8.72
C ILE A 61 -21.37 2.83 -9.90
N THR A 62 -21.96 3.25 -11.02
CA THR A 62 -21.94 2.52 -12.29
C THR A 62 -21.17 3.28 -13.36
N ASP A 63 -20.82 2.62 -14.46
CA ASP A 63 -20.07 3.24 -15.55
C ASP A 63 -20.80 4.44 -16.15
N ASN A 64 -22.15 4.39 -16.15
CA ASN A 64 -22.99 5.47 -16.65
C ASN A 64 -22.89 6.75 -15.81
N ASP A 65 -22.65 6.61 -14.50
CA ASP A 65 -22.56 7.74 -13.58
C ASP A 65 -21.25 8.50 -13.73
N ILE A 66 -20.22 7.87 -14.29
CA ILE A 66 -18.88 8.43 -14.41
C ILE A 66 -18.86 9.45 -15.54
N PHE A 67 -18.41 10.66 -15.20
CA PHE A 67 -18.07 11.70 -16.17
C PHE A 67 -16.58 11.72 -16.46
N GLN A 68 -15.75 11.61 -15.42
CA GLN A 68 -14.30 11.64 -15.53
C GLN A 68 -13.64 10.79 -14.44
N ILE A 69 -12.49 10.20 -14.76
CA ILE A 69 -11.65 9.47 -13.81
C ILE A 69 -10.26 10.08 -13.83
N GLN A 70 -9.68 10.30 -12.65
CA GLN A 70 -8.33 10.82 -12.47
C GLN A 70 -7.52 9.91 -11.54
N LEU A 71 -6.22 9.82 -11.80
CA LEU A 71 -5.27 9.11 -10.94
C LEU A 71 -4.32 10.13 -10.31
N ILE A 72 -4.36 10.24 -8.99
CA ILE A 72 -3.61 11.23 -8.22
C ILE A 72 -2.58 10.49 -7.37
N LYS A 73 -1.30 10.84 -7.54
CA LYS A 73 -0.23 10.35 -6.65
C LYS A 73 -0.20 11.19 -5.39
N ARG A 74 -0.46 10.58 -4.23
CA ARG A 74 -0.19 11.15 -2.91
C ARG A 74 1.22 10.76 -2.50
N VAL A 75 2.06 11.74 -2.22
CA VAL A 75 3.42 11.55 -1.69
C VAL A 75 3.37 11.61 -0.18
#